data_AF-A0AA96ZGC5-F1
#
_entry.id   AF-A0AA96ZGC5-F1
#
_cell.length_a   1.000
_cell.length_b   1.000
_cell.length_c   1.000
_cell.angle_alpha   90.00
_cell.angle_beta   90.00
_cell.angle_gamma   90.00
#
_symmetry.space_group_name_H-M   'P 1'
#
loop_
_entity.id
_entity.type
_entity.pdbx_description
1 polymer ?
#
loop_
_entity_poly.entity_id
_entity_poly.type
_entity_poly.pdbx_seq_one_letter_code
_entity_poly.pdbx_strand_id
1 'polypeptide(L)'
;MSMALSFGAELRRLRQERGLSLDTLAARLKYTKGYLSRVERGERTASVDLVRRCDAVLRADGRLLALVEREDRNDRPGLSGRRELIAAGALSLLALSVPTDRTDRGAEHRTADPSEFSVPVLLRQGYDHARRLGQCVDPAFLLPMLTEQARTTARLAACSRGRTRSELLLLASRFAEFTGWMAQEAGDPAAALAHTEEAVGLAEEAGDPHLASYALVRRALVTFYDNDAARTIDLAAAAAGDRKLPPRIRGLAAQREAQGYALAGDHLRCLRSLEQAHGLLSAAGDDGEESSPVIGTSNLANPAAMVSGWCLYDLGHPREAAELLARECRRIPAHALRTRARYGLRQALAHAAAGEVEQSCAVAEDLLGIAGEVRSATITADVRRLDRELRRFRTNRAVRELQPALLGALADSC
;
A
#
# COMPACT_ATOMS: atom_id res chain seq x y z
N MET A 1 14.04 30.76 -27.86
CA MET A 1 14.36 29.66 -26.93
C MET A 1 13.73 29.98 -25.58
N SER A 2 12.60 29.34 -25.24
CA SER A 2 11.98 29.50 -23.92
C SER A 2 12.94 28.92 -22.88
N MET A 3 13.57 29.76 -22.05
CA MET A 3 14.30 29.29 -20.87
C MET A 3 13.31 28.50 -20.00
N ALA A 4 13.56 27.21 -19.80
CA ALA A 4 12.80 26.44 -18.82
C ALA A 4 12.99 27.12 -17.46
N LEU A 5 11.89 27.59 -16.86
CA LEU A 5 11.92 28.19 -15.53
C LEU A 5 12.34 27.12 -14.53
N SER A 6 13.37 27.39 -13.73
CA SER A 6 13.76 26.51 -12.63
C SER A 6 12.66 26.47 -11.56
N PHE A 7 12.60 25.38 -10.80
CA PHE A 7 11.65 25.24 -9.69
C PHE A 7 11.64 26.46 -8.75
N GLY A 8 12.82 26.95 -8.34
CA GLY A 8 12.95 28.09 -7.43
C GLY A 8 12.39 29.40 -8.01
N ALA A 9 12.64 29.65 -9.30
CA ALA A 9 12.12 30.82 -10.00
C ALA A 9 10.58 30.76 -10.14
N GLU A 10 10.05 29.58 -10.46
CA GLU A 10 8.61 29.38 -10.58
C GLU A 10 7.90 29.50 -9.23
N LEU A 11 8.47 28.92 -8.16
CA LEU A 11 7.98 29.06 -6.80
C LEU A 11 7.85 30.54 -6.41
N ARG A 12 8.90 31.33 -6.68
CA ARG A 12 8.90 32.76 -6.42
C ARG A 12 7.84 33.49 -7.23
N ARG A 13 7.70 33.18 -8.53
CA ARG A 13 6.70 33.79 -9.42
C ARG A 13 5.29 33.55 -8.90
N LEU A 14 4.92 32.29 -8.64
CA LEU A 14 3.60 31.92 -8.12
C LEU A 14 3.32 32.54 -6.74
N ARG A 15 4.32 32.56 -5.85
CA ARG A 15 4.17 33.23 -4.55
C ARG A 15 3.84 34.72 -4.71
N GLN A 16 4.53 35.42 -5.60
CA GLN A 16 4.30 36.84 -5.87
C GLN A 16 2.95 37.09 -6.53
N GLU A 17 2.53 36.26 -7.49
CA GLU A 17 1.21 36.35 -8.13
C GLU A 17 0.06 36.14 -7.16
N ARG A 18 0.27 35.32 -6.12
CA ARG A 18 -0.70 35.12 -5.04
C ARG A 18 -0.58 36.17 -3.92
N GLY A 19 0.24 37.20 -4.10
CA GLY A 19 0.41 38.30 -3.15
C GLY A 19 1.02 37.87 -1.81
N LEU A 20 1.72 36.73 -1.76
CA LEU A 20 2.29 36.21 -0.52
C LEU A 20 3.70 36.72 -0.29
N SER A 21 3.95 37.25 0.91
CA SER A 21 5.32 37.48 1.36
C SER A 21 6.03 36.14 1.61
N LEU A 22 7.37 36.14 1.57
CA LEU A 22 8.14 34.94 1.88
C LEU A 22 7.95 34.49 3.34
N ASP A 23 7.76 35.43 4.26
CA ASP A 23 7.47 35.14 5.67
C ASP A 23 6.10 34.48 5.84
N THR A 24 5.09 34.98 5.12
CA THR A 24 3.76 34.39 5.13
C THR A 24 3.77 32.97 4.57
N LEU A 25 4.49 32.73 3.47
CA LEU A 25 4.63 31.38 2.90
C LEU A 25 5.36 30.45 3.88
N ALA A 26 6.46 30.90 4.47
CA ALA A 26 7.23 30.15 5.48
C ALA A 26 6.36 29.73 6.68
N ALA A 27 5.58 30.66 7.23
CA ALA A 27 4.68 30.42 8.34
C ALA A 27 3.56 29.41 8.00
N ARG A 28 3.02 29.45 6.77
CA ARG A 28 2.00 28.48 6.31
C ARG A 28 2.59 27.08 6.12
N LEU A 29 3.80 26.97 5.58
CA LEU A 29 4.46 25.69 5.32
C LEU A 29 5.12 25.07 6.55
N LYS A 30 5.25 25.84 7.65
CA LYS A 30 6.03 25.46 8.85
C LYS A 30 7.52 25.28 8.56
N TYR A 31 8.07 26.12 7.68
CA TYR A 31 9.51 26.22 7.38
C TYR A 31 10.06 27.59 7.77
N THR A 32 11.39 27.71 7.80
CA THR A 32 12.04 29.01 8.05
C THR A 32 12.15 29.84 6.76
N LYS A 33 12.01 31.16 6.87
CA LYS A 33 12.18 32.11 5.76
C LYS A 33 13.53 31.92 5.07
N GLY A 34 14.61 31.81 5.84
CA GLY A 34 15.96 31.66 5.31
C GLY A 34 16.16 30.36 4.52
N TYR A 35 15.46 29.29 4.87
CA TYR A 35 15.47 28.07 4.07
C TYR A 35 14.71 28.27 2.75
N LEU A 36 13.49 28.80 2.77
CA LEU A 36 12.71 29.04 1.54
C LEU A 36 13.39 30.06 0.60
N SER A 37 14.08 31.07 1.15
CA SER A 37 14.85 32.04 0.34
C SER A 37 15.95 31.37 -0.48
N ARG A 38 16.67 30.41 0.12
CA ARG A 38 17.71 29.63 -0.59
C ARG A 38 17.10 28.72 -1.65
N VAL A 39 15.92 28.15 -1.37
CA VAL A 39 15.18 27.33 -2.32
C VAL A 39 14.72 28.17 -3.53
N GLU A 40 14.13 29.35 -3.33
CA GLU A 40 13.73 30.24 -4.44
C GLU A 40 14.91 30.72 -5.30
N ARG A 41 16.12 30.77 -4.73
CA ARG A 41 17.36 31.11 -5.44
C ARG A 41 18.06 29.93 -6.08
N GLY A 42 17.56 28.69 -5.90
CA GLY A 42 18.19 27.48 -6.43
C GLY A 42 19.45 27.03 -5.66
N GLU A 43 19.75 27.64 -4.52
CA GLU A 43 20.91 27.29 -3.69
C GLU A 43 20.68 26.07 -2.80
N ARG A 44 19.41 25.63 -2.67
CA ARG A 44 19.05 24.45 -1.90
C ARG A 44 17.92 23.69 -2.58
N THR A 45 18.11 22.39 -2.76
CA THR A 45 17.07 21.48 -3.26
C THR A 45 15.93 21.36 -2.25
N ALA A 46 14.70 21.50 -2.73
CA ALA A 46 13.48 21.26 -1.95
C ALA A 46 13.24 19.75 -1.82
N SER A 47 12.75 19.31 -0.66
CA SER A 47 12.21 17.95 -0.56
C SER A 47 10.88 17.84 -1.30
N VAL A 48 10.54 16.65 -1.79
CA VAL A 48 9.23 16.38 -2.43
C VAL A 48 8.06 16.80 -1.55
N ASP A 49 8.14 16.56 -0.23
CA ASP A 49 7.11 16.99 0.73
C ASP A 49 6.94 18.51 0.77
N LEU A 50 8.03 19.27 0.68
CA LEU A 50 7.95 20.72 0.62
C LEU A 50 7.31 21.17 -0.69
N VAL A 51 7.70 20.56 -1.81
CA VAL A 51 7.16 20.87 -3.15
C VAL A 51 5.65 20.69 -3.16
N ARG A 52 5.15 19.55 -2.67
CA ARG A 52 3.71 19.26 -2.55
C ARG A 52 2.96 20.28 -1.71
N ARG A 53 3.53 20.71 -0.58
CA ARG A 53 2.91 21.76 0.26
C ARG A 53 2.94 23.13 -0.41
N CYS A 54 4.00 23.44 -1.16
CA CYS A 54 4.04 24.64 -1.98
C CYS A 54 2.94 24.60 -3.05
N ASP A 55 2.77 23.46 -3.76
CA ASP A 55 1.69 23.25 -4.73
C ASP A 55 0.32 23.48 -4.09
N ALA A 56 0.07 22.91 -2.90
CA ALA A 56 -1.19 23.07 -2.18
C ALA A 56 -1.44 24.53 -1.76
N VAL A 57 -0.48 25.16 -1.07
CA VAL A 57 -0.61 26.53 -0.56
C VAL A 57 -0.74 27.55 -1.69
N LEU A 58 -0.03 27.32 -2.80
CA LEU A 58 -0.06 28.18 -3.97
C LEU A 58 -1.10 27.73 -5.01
N ARG A 59 -1.91 26.69 -4.74
CA ARG A 59 -2.88 26.10 -5.68
C ARG A 59 -2.31 26.02 -7.09
N ALA A 60 -1.20 25.32 -7.20
CA ALA A 60 -0.46 25.17 -8.45
C ALA A 60 -0.72 23.82 -9.13
N ASP A 61 -1.60 22.99 -8.55
CA ASP A 61 -2.16 21.78 -9.16
C ASP A 61 -1.10 20.82 -9.73
N GLY A 62 -0.05 20.58 -8.93
CA GLY A 62 1.06 19.70 -9.27
C GLY A 62 2.08 20.29 -10.24
N ARG A 63 1.92 21.56 -10.65
CA ARG A 63 2.84 22.25 -11.56
C ARG A 63 4.25 22.35 -10.98
N LEU A 64 4.39 22.60 -9.67
CA LEU A 64 5.71 22.69 -9.04
C LEU A 64 6.35 21.31 -8.94
N LEU A 65 5.58 20.29 -8.60
CA LEU A 65 6.04 18.90 -8.57
C LEU A 65 6.54 18.42 -9.94
N ALA A 66 5.77 18.69 -11.00
CA ALA A 66 6.14 18.33 -12.37
C ALA A 66 7.44 19.00 -12.85
N LEU A 67 7.80 20.17 -12.30
CA LEU A 67 9.07 20.84 -12.61
C LEU A 67 10.25 20.11 -11.97
N VAL A 68 10.14 19.71 -10.70
CA VAL A 68 11.21 18.97 -10.01
C VAL A 68 11.45 17.62 -10.69
N GLU A 69 10.40 16.90 -11.07
CA GLU A 69 10.55 15.64 -11.81
C GLU A 69 11.23 15.82 -13.19
N ARG A 70 11.02 16.97 -13.85
CA ARG A 70 11.68 17.28 -15.12
C ARG A 70 13.16 17.61 -14.91
N GLU A 71 13.49 18.39 -13.88
CA GLU A 71 14.87 18.69 -13.49
C GLU A 71 15.62 17.40 -13.13
N ASP A 72 15.04 16.53 -12.29
CA ASP A 72 15.63 15.24 -11.92
C ASP A 72 15.85 14.30 -13.13
N ARG A 73 14.94 14.32 -14.11
CA ARG A 73 15.11 13.53 -15.35
C ARG A 73 16.20 14.10 -16.25
N ASN A 74 16.36 15.42 -16.31
CA ASN A 74 17.37 16.06 -17.14
C ASN A 74 18.79 15.91 -16.55
N ASP A 75 18.91 15.84 -15.22
CA ASP A 75 20.19 15.64 -14.52
C ASP A 75 20.67 14.18 -14.52
N ARG A 76 19.82 13.23 -14.92
CA ARG A 76 20.20 11.82 -15.13
C ARG A 76 20.53 11.57 -16.61
N PRO A 77 21.81 11.52 -17.04
CA PRO A 77 22.14 11.11 -18.39
C PRO A 77 21.71 9.66 -18.64
N GLY A 78 20.75 9.50 -19.55
CA GLY A 78 20.46 8.30 -20.36
C GLY A 78 20.63 6.92 -19.71
N LEU A 79 19.62 6.47 -18.96
CA LEU A 79 19.27 5.05 -18.87
C LEU A 79 17.83 4.85 -19.40
N SER A 80 17.60 5.32 -20.62
CA SER A 80 16.46 4.86 -21.42
C SER A 80 16.91 3.64 -22.19
N GLY A 81 16.59 2.45 -21.69
CA GLY A 81 16.98 1.22 -22.36
C GLY A 81 16.90 -0.05 -21.53
N ARG A 82 15.71 -0.41 -21.02
CA ARG A 82 15.30 -1.82 -20.93
C ARG A 82 13.78 -1.88 -21.01
N ARG A 83 13.28 -1.91 -22.25
CA ARG A 83 12.03 -2.61 -22.56
C ARG A 83 12.34 -4.09 -22.40
N GLU A 84 12.03 -4.67 -21.26
CA GLU A 84 11.92 -6.11 -21.16
C GLU A 84 10.55 -6.50 -21.72
N LEU A 85 10.61 -7.08 -22.91
CA LEU A 85 9.53 -7.83 -23.55
C LEU A 85 9.13 -8.96 -22.61
N ILE A 86 7.91 -8.91 -22.07
CA ILE A 86 7.25 -10.11 -21.54
C ILE A 86 6.85 -10.93 -22.76
N ALA A 87 7.68 -11.91 -23.10
CA ALA A 87 7.30 -12.97 -24.02
C ALA A 87 6.48 -14.01 -23.24
N ALA A 88 5.21 -14.14 -23.63
CA ALA A 88 4.38 -15.29 -23.29
C ALA A 88 4.99 -16.58 -23.86
N GLY A 89 4.88 -17.69 -23.14
CA GLY A 89 4.97 -19.03 -23.73
C GLY A 89 5.66 -20.11 -22.89
N ALA A 90 4.82 -20.93 -22.26
CA ALA A 90 4.87 -22.40 -22.18
C ALA A 90 6.24 -23.12 -22.08
N LEU A 91 6.38 -23.94 -21.03
CA LEU A 91 6.60 -25.39 -21.14
C LEU A 91 6.73 -26.04 -19.76
N SER A 92 5.76 -26.89 -19.39
CA SER A 92 6.03 -28.13 -18.66
C SER A 92 4.85 -29.08 -18.85
N LEU A 93 4.87 -29.74 -20.00
CA LEU A 93 4.23 -31.04 -20.19
C LEU A 93 5.14 -32.10 -19.55
N LEU A 94 4.65 -32.77 -18.52
CA LEU A 94 4.94 -34.18 -18.29
C LEU A 94 3.69 -34.85 -17.71
N ALA A 95 2.95 -35.49 -18.61
CA ALA A 95 1.90 -36.42 -18.29
C ALA A 95 2.52 -37.75 -17.85
N LEU A 96 2.03 -38.31 -16.75
CA LEU A 96 2.10 -39.75 -16.48
C LEU A 96 0.69 -40.23 -16.13
N SER A 97 0.11 -40.95 -17.08
CA SER A 97 -1.16 -41.67 -16.97
C SER A 97 -0.86 -43.15 -16.72
N VAL A 98 -1.51 -43.79 -15.73
CA VAL A 98 -1.89 -45.23 -15.75
C VAL A 98 -3.19 -45.40 -14.92
N PRO A 99 -4.12 -46.31 -15.30
CA PRO A 99 -5.54 -46.26 -14.92
C PRO A 99 -5.98 -47.36 -13.91
N THR A 100 -7.31 -47.53 -13.81
CA THR A 100 -8.15 -48.60 -13.18
C THR A 100 -8.69 -48.24 -11.78
N ASP A 101 -9.92 -48.54 -11.36
CA ASP A 101 -11.13 -49.10 -12.00
C ASP A 101 -12.36 -48.58 -11.21
N ARG A 102 -13.55 -48.63 -11.80
CA ARG A 102 -14.82 -48.27 -11.15
C ARG A 102 -15.39 -49.47 -10.41
N THR A 103 -15.86 -49.27 -9.18
CA THR A 103 -17.16 -49.82 -8.75
C THR A 103 -17.80 -48.89 -7.72
N ASP A 104 -19.09 -48.67 -7.94
CA ASP A 104 -20.00 -47.92 -7.08
C ASP A 104 -20.89 -48.95 -6.36
N ARG A 105 -21.16 -48.73 -5.07
CA ARG A 105 -22.42 -49.11 -4.39
C ARG A 105 -22.42 -48.63 -2.94
N GLY A 106 -23.51 -47.96 -2.58
CA GLY A 106 -23.68 -47.23 -1.33
C GLY A 106 -24.15 -48.06 -0.13
N ALA A 107 -24.24 -47.40 1.01
CA ALA A 107 -25.33 -47.55 1.99
C ALA A 107 -25.21 -46.44 3.06
N GLU A 108 -26.37 -45.92 3.43
CA GLU A 108 -26.60 -44.82 4.36
C GLU A 108 -26.30 -45.19 5.82
N HIS A 109 -25.67 -44.26 6.55
CA HIS A 109 -25.75 -44.19 8.00
C HIS A 109 -25.83 -42.71 8.41
N ARG A 110 -26.85 -42.37 9.20
CA ARG A 110 -27.05 -41.00 9.70
C ARG A 110 -26.04 -40.71 10.81
N THR A 111 -25.02 -39.93 10.48
CA THR A 111 -24.02 -39.35 11.38
C THR A 111 -23.90 -37.85 11.05
N ALA A 112 -23.44 -37.03 11.99
CA ALA A 112 -23.30 -35.58 11.86
C ALA A 112 -22.69 -35.14 10.50
N ASP A 113 -23.11 -33.98 9.97
CA ASP A 113 -22.83 -33.54 8.59
C ASP A 113 -21.30 -33.55 8.28
N PRO A 114 -20.82 -34.32 7.29
CA PRO A 114 -19.40 -34.42 6.92
C PRO A 114 -18.74 -33.11 6.46
N SER A 115 -19.49 -32.01 6.36
CA SER A 115 -19.07 -30.72 5.84
C SER A 115 -18.18 -29.90 6.80
N GLU A 116 -18.32 -30.08 8.12
CA GLU A 116 -17.59 -29.27 9.13
C GLU A 116 -16.10 -29.62 9.25
N PHE A 117 -15.68 -30.82 8.82
CA PHE A 117 -14.28 -31.28 8.88
C PHE A 117 -13.66 -31.57 7.51
N SER A 118 -14.14 -30.89 6.47
CA SER A 118 -13.53 -31.00 5.14
C SER A 118 -12.15 -30.30 5.10
N VAL A 119 -11.20 -30.86 4.34
CA VAL A 119 -9.85 -30.30 4.18
C VAL A 119 -9.87 -28.81 3.73
N PRO A 120 -10.72 -28.38 2.77
CA PRO A 120 -10.82 -26.97 2.42
C PRO A 120 -11.25 -26.06 3.58
N VAL A 121 -12.18 -26.50 4.43
CA VAL A 121 -12.65 -25.72 5.60
C VAL A 121 -11.52 -25.55 6.60
N LEU A 122 -10.77 -26.61 6.91
CA LEU A 122 -9.63 -26.54 7.82
C LEU A 122 -8.52 -25.63 7.30
N LEU A 123 -8.18 -25.73 6.01
CA LEU A 123 -7.17 -24.87 5.39
C LEU A 123 -7.62 -23.41 5.32
N ARG A 124 -8.91 -23.14 5.14
CA ARG A 124 -9.49 -21.80 5.23
C ARG A 124 -9.34 -21.21 6.64
N GLN A 125 -9.66 -21.97 7.68
CA GLN A 125 -9.45 -21.54 9.07
C GLN A 125 -7.96 -21.27 9.34
N GLY A 126 -7.07 -22.11 8.80
CA GLY A 126 -5.63 -21.91 8.82
C GLY A 126 -5.21 -20.61 8.13
N TYR A 127 -5.79 -20.30 6.97
CA TYR A 127 -5.56 -19.05 6.26
C TYR A 127 -5.99 -17.83 7.08
N ASP A 128 -7.19 -17.85 7.66
CA ASP A 128 -7.69 -16.75 8.50
C ASP A 128 -6.84 -16.55 9.76
N HIS A 129 -6.37 -17.66 10.35
CA HIS A 129 -5.41 -17.60 11.45
C HIS A 129 -4.08 -17.00 11.02
N ALA A 130 -3.54 -17.41 9.87
CA ALA A 130 -2.31 -16.86 9.33
C ALA A 130 -2.41 -15.35 9.03
N ARG A 131 -3.57 -14.88 8.55
CA ARG A 131 -3.84 -13.43 8.39
C ARG A 131 -3.82 -12.67 9.70
N ARG A 132 -4.36 -13.25 10.78
CA ARG A 132 -4.29 -12.66 12.13
C ARG A 132 -2.86 -12.62 12.65
N LEU A 133 -2.10 -13.71 12.52
CA LEU A 133 -0.66 -13.73 12.87
C LEU A 133 0.13 -12.68 12.09
N GLY A 134 -0.16 -12.53 10.80
CA GLY A 134 0.42 -11.48 9.96
C GLY A 134 -0.03 -10.07 10.29
N GLN A 135 -0.66 -9.81 11.44
CA GLN A 135 -0.79 -8.49 12.03
C GLN A 135 0.11 -8.24 13.24
N CYS A 136 0.65 -9.28 13.89
CA CYS A 136 1.42 -9.13 15.13
C CYS A 136 2.80 -9.80 15.08
N VAL A 137 3.04 -10.72 14.14
CA VAL A 137 4.30 -11.47 14.00
C VAL A 137 5.18 -10.82 12.95
N ASP A 138 6.49 -10.78 13.19
CA ASP A 138 7.52 -10.40 12.22
C ASP A 138 7.39 -11.26 10.93
N PRO A 139 7.36 -10.64 9.73
CA PRO A 139 7.20 -11.35 8.47
C PRO A 139 8.22 -12.49 8.25
N ALA A 140 9.45 -12.35 8.74
CA ALA A 140 10.51 -13.34 8.55
C ALA A 140 10.16 -14.71 9.15
N PHE A 141 9.43 -14.75 10.26
CA PHE A 141 8.96 -16.02 10.86
C PHE A 141 7.73 -16.58 10.13
N LEU A 142 6.91 -15.70 9.54
CA LEU A 142 5.66 -16.09 8.90
C LEU A 142 5.86 -16.60 7.46
N LEU A 143 6.86 -16.06 6.75
CA LEU A 143 7.13 -16.37 5.35
C LEU A 143 7.37 -17.87 5.07
N PRO A 144 8.21 -18.60 5.82
CA PRO A 144 8.39 -20.03 5.62
C PRO A 144 7.10 -20.82 5.81
N MET A 145 6.33 -20.48 6.86
CA MET A 145 5.05 -21.11 7.15
C MET A 145 4.05 -20.89 6.01
N LEU A 146 3.88 -19.65 5.55
CA LEU A 146 2.93 -19.33 4.47
C LEU A 146 3.30 -19.99 3.13
N THR A 147 4.60 -20.03 2.82
CA THR A 147 5.12 -20.66 1.61
C THR A 147 4.79 -22.17 1.61
N GLU A 148 5.04 -22.85 2.73
CA GLU A 148 4.72 -24.27 2.85
C GLU A 148 3.20 -24.55 2.91
N GLN A 149 2.40 -23.64 3.47
CA GLN A 149 0.93 -23.74 3.41
C GLN A 149 0.42 -23.62 1.97
N ALA A 150 0.93 -22.68 1.17
CA ALA A 150 0.59 -22.56 -0.24
C ALA A 150 0.92 -23.85 -1.02
N ARG A 151 2.17 -24.34 -0.87
CA ARG A 151 2.65 -25.56 -1.54
C ARG A 151 1.87 -26.79 -1.13
N THR A 152 1.63 -26.98 0.17
CA THR A 152 0.89 -28.13 0.69
C THR A 152 -0.55 -28.12 0.18
N THR A 153 -1.20 -26.96 0.20
CA THR A 153 -2.56 -26.80 -0.31
C THR A 153 -2.63 -27.12 -1.81
N ALA A 154 -1.67 -26.63 -2.61
CA ALA A 154 -1.59 -26.95 -4.04
C ALA A 154 -1.37 -28.45 -4.30
N ARG A 155 -0.52 -29.12 -3.51
CA ARG A 155 -0.30 -30.57 -3.60
C ARG A 155 -1.55 -31.38 -3.26
N LEU A 156 -2.31 -30.96 -2.24
CA LEU A 156 -3.60 -31.58 -1.91
C LEU A 156 -4.62 -31.39 -3.05
N ALA A 157 -4.61 -30.22 -3.70
CA ALA A 157 -5.44 -29.97 -4.87
C ALA A 157 -5.07 -30.90 -6.04
N ALA A 158 -3.78 -31.15 -6.27
CA ALA A 158 -3.30 -32.07 -7.31
C ALA A 158 -3.83 -33.51 -7.12
N CYS A 159 -3.99 -33.94 -5.87
CA CYS A 159 -4.57 -35.25 -5.51
C CYS A 159 -6.12 -35.26 -5.47
N SER A 160 -6.76 -34.11 -5.65
CA SER A 160 -8.21 -33.94 -5.56
C SER A 160 -8.84 -33.80 -6.96
N ARG A 161 -10.18 -33.90 -7.02
CA ARG A 161 -10.96 -33.76 -8.27
C ARG A 161 -12.18 -32.85 -8.06
N GLY A 162 -12.74 -32.38 -9.18
CA GLY A 162 -13.97 -31.58 -9.18
C GLY A 162 -13.89 -30.33 -8.31
N ARG A 163 -14.98 -30.01 -7.61
CA ARG A 163 -15.12 -28.80 -6.78
C ARG A 163 -14.02 -28.67 -5.71
N THR A 164 -13.68 -29.77 -5.03
CA THR A 164 -12.65 -29.76 -3.99
C THR A 164 -11.27 -29.37 -4.54
N ARG A 165 -10.92 -29.81 -5.75
CA ARG A 165 -9.68 -29.37 -6.41
C ARG A 165 -9.68 -27.85 -6.61
N SER A 166 -10.76 -27.31 -7.18
CA SER A 166 -10.89 -25.87 -7.43
C SER A 166 -10.81 -25.06 -6.14
N GLU A 167 -11.53 -25.48 -5.08
CA GLU A 167 -11.49 -24.80 -3.78
C GLU A 167 -10.09 -24.79 -3.15
N LEU A 168 -9.36 -25.91 -3.24
CA LEU A 168 -7.98 -26.00 -2.75
C LEU A 168 -7.02 -25.14 -3.58
N LEU A 169 -7.14 -25.11 -4.91
CA LEU A 169 -6.33 -24.22 -5.75
C LEU A 169 -6.60 -22.74 -5.41
N LEU A 170 -7.85 -22.35 -5.19
CA LEU A 170 -8.20 -21.00 -4.72
C LEU A 170 -7.55 -20.70 -3.37
N LEU A 171 -7.59 -21.63 -2.40
CA LEU A 171 -6.94 -21.43 -1.11
C LEU A 171 -5.42 -21.34 -1.22
N ALA A 172 -4.79 -22.18 -2.05
CA ALA A 172 -3.36 -22.12 -2.32
C ALA A 172 -2.97 -20.76 -2.92
N SER A 173 -3.77 -20.28 -3.87
CA SER A 173 -3.64 -18.94 -4.46
C SER A 173 -3.73 -17.84 -3.40
N ARG A 174 -4.69 -17.93 -2.46
CA ARG A 174 -4.82 -16.95 -1.36
C ARG A 174 -3.64 -16.98 -0.40
N PHE A 175 -3.09 -18.16 -0.09
CA PHE A 175 -1.84 -18.26 0.67
C PHE A 175 -0.70 -17.59 -0.07
N ALA A 176 -0.49 -17.88 -1.36
CA ALA A 176 0.54 -17.25 -2.17
C ALA A 176 0.38 -15.72 -2.24
N GLU A 177 -0.84 -15.22 -2.44
CA GLU A 177 -1.15 -13.78 -2.42
C GLU A 177 -0.69 -13.15 -1.10
N PHE A 178 -1.02 -13.78 0.03
CA PHE A 178 -0.67 -13.30 1.36
C PHE A 178 0.83 -13.45 1.68
N THR A 179 1.49 -14.50 1.19
CA THR A 179 2.96 -14.60 1.21
C THR A 179 3.59 -13.40 0.52
N GLY A 180 3.05 -13.00 -0.64
CA GLY A 180 3.50 -11.80 -1.34
C GLY A 180 3.28 -10.51 -0.53
N TRP A 181 2.21 -10.41 0.26
CA TRP A 181 2.05 -9.30 1.22
C TRP A 181 3.15 -9.31 2.28
N MET A 182 3.44 -10.47 2.87
CA MET A 182 4.47 -10.58 3.91
C MET A 182 5.88 -10.37 3.38
N ALA A 183 6.17 -10.77 2.13
CA ALA A 183 7.45 -10.49 1.48
C ALA A 183 7.66 -8.98 1.31
N GLN A 184 6.62 -8.24 0.93
CA GLN A 184 6.66 -6.78 0.88
C GLN A 184 6.88 -6.19 2.28
N GLU A 185 6.19 -6.70 3.30
CA GLU A 185 6.39 -6.25 4.67
C GLU A 185 7.79 -6.61 5.21
N ALA A 186 8.45 -7.65 4.67
CA ALA A 186 9.85 -7.99 4.93
C ALA A 186 10.84 -7.13 4.12
N GLY A 187 10.37 -6.30 3.19
CA GLY A 187 11.23 -5.46 2.36
C GLY A 187 11.78 -6.15 1.11
N ASP A 188 11.18 -7.26 0.67
CA ASP A 188 11.53 -7.95 -0.57
C ASP A 188 10.43 -7.77 -1.65
N PRO A 189 10.51 -6.68 -2.44
CA PRO A 189 9.52 -6.43 -3.49
C PRO A 189 9.61 -7.44 -4.64
N ALA A 190 10.78 -8.06 -4.87
CA ALA A 190 10.93 -9.06 -5.93
C ALA A 190 10.18 -10.35 -5.57
N ALA A 191 10.37 -10.86 -4.35
CA ALA A 191 9.60 -11.98 -3.84
C ALA A 191 8.10 -11.66 -3.74
N ALA A 192 7.74 -10.43 -3.36
CA ALA A 192 6.34 -10.00 -3.33
C ALA A 192 5.66 -10.12 -4.70
N LEU A 193 6.36 -9.73 -5.77
CA LEU A 193 5.86 -9.85 -7.14
C LEU A 193 5.84 -11.30 -7.63
N ALA A 194 6.87 -12.10 -7.33
CA ALA A 194 6.91 -13.51 -7.69
C ALA A 194 5.75 -14.31 -7.07
N HIS A 195 5.47 -14.10 -5.78
CA HIS A 195 4.32 -14.74 -5.13
C HIS A 195 2.97 -14.21 -5.62
N THR A 196 2.91 -12.95 -6.06
CA THR A 196 1.71 -12.42 -6.71
C THR A 196 1.44 -13.13 -8.04
N GLU A 197 2.48 -13.42 -8.83
CA GLU A 197 2.38 -14.19 -10.07
C GLU A 197 2.02 -15.66 -9.83
N GLU A 198 2.64 -16.29 -8.83
CA GLU A 198 2.28 -17.65 -8.37
C GLU A 198 0.79 -17.74 -8.01
N ALA A 199 0.28 -16.75 -7.26
CA ALA A 199 -1.13 -16.69 -6.89
C ALA A 199 -2.04 -16.64 -8.14
N VAL A 200 -1.66 -15.87 -9.16
CA VAL A 200 -2.41 -15.78 -10.43
C VAL A 200 -2.45 -17.13 -11.12
N GLY A 201 -1.32 -17.82 -11.27
CA GLY A 201 -1.28 -19.14 -11.91
C GLY A 201 -2.19 -20.17 -11.23
N LEU A 202 -2.18 -20.20 -9.89
CA LEU A 202 -3.05 -21.08 -9.10
C LEU A 202 -4.55 -20.72 -9.26
N ALA A 203 -4.88 -19.43 -9.33
CA ALA A 203 -6.25 -18.97 -9.51
C ALA A 203 -6.79 -19.24 -10.91
N GLU A 204 -5.96 -19.07 -11.95
CA GLU A 204 -6.31 -19.41 -13.33
C GLU A 204 -6.60 -20.91 -13.46
N GLU A 205 -5.78 -21.77 -12.86
CA GLU A 205 -6.03 -23.22 -12.83
C GLU A 205 -7.33 -23.56 -12.06
N ALA A 206 -7.67 -22.78 -11.04
CA ALA A 206 -8.93 -22.93 -10.31
C ALA A 206 -10.16 -22.41 -11.07
N GLY A 207 -9.96 -21.66 -12.15
CA GLY A 207 -11.01 -20.99 -12.92
C GLY A 207 -11.49 -19.65 -12.33
N ASP A 208 -10.71 -19.00 -11.47
CA ASP A 208 -10.99 -17.62 -10.99
C ASP A 208 -10.57 -16.61 -12.09
N PRO A 209 -11.53 -15.89 -12.69
CA PRO A 209 -11.25 -14.99 -13.80
C PRO A 209 -10.77 -13.59 -13.34
N HIS A 210 -10.68 -13.34 -12.05
CA HIS A 210 -10.53 -12.00 -11.48
C HIS A 210 -9.17 -11.77 -10.82
N LEU A 211 -8.47 -12.82 -10.37
CA LEU A 211 -7.24 -12.61 -9.61
C LEU A 211 -6.11 -11.97 -10.42
N ALA A 212 -6.02 -12.24 -11.73
CA ALA A 212 -5.08 -11.58 -12.62
C ALA A 212 -5.25 -10.04 -12.62
N SER A 213 -6.51 -9.57 -12.62
CA SER A 213 -6.81 -8.14 -12.51
C SER A 213 -6.50 -7.58 -11.12
N TYR A 214 -6.72 -8.36 -10.06
CA TYR A 214 -6.31 -7.96 -8.72
C TYR A 214 -4.78 -7.90 -8.57
N ALA A 215 -4.03 -8.77 -9.24
CA ALA A 215 -2.57 -8.73 -9.25
C ALA A 215 -2.02 -7.42 -9.82
N LEU A 216 -2.73 -6.76 -10.76
CA LEU A 216 -2.37 -5.40 -11.20
C LEU A 216 -2.45 -4.39 -10.05
N VAL A 217 -3.46 -4.50 -9.18
CA VAL A 217 -3.60 -3.66 -7.96
C VAL A 217 -2.45 -3.92 -6.99
N ARG A 218 -2.02 -5.18 -6.85
CA ARG A 218 -0.85 -5.57 -6.03
C ARG A 218 0.45 -5.01 -6.60
N ARG A 219 0.65 -5.07 -7.91
CA ARG A 219 1.80 -4.48 -8.60
C ARG A 219 1.82 -2.96 -8.45
N ALA A 220 0.67 -2.31 -8.60
CA ALA A 220 0.52 -0.88 -8.38
C ALA A 220 0.89 -0.45 -6.94
N LEU A 221 0.64 -1.32 -5.95
CA LEU A 221 1.05 -1.06 -4.57
C LEU A 221 2.58 -1.06 -4.41
N VAL A 222 3.28 -1.98 -5.07
CA VAL A 222 4.75 -2.04 -5.03
C VAL A 222 5.33 -0.77 -5.66
N THR A 223 4.85 -0.39 -6.85
CA THR A 223 5.31 0.84 -7.53
C THR A 223 4.97 2.11 -6.74
N PHE A 224 3.86 2.10 -6.00
CA PHE A 224 3.50 3.20 -5.11
C PHE A 224 4.55 3.41 -4.01
N TYR A 225 5.09 2.32 -3.42
CA TYR A 225 6.14 2.44 -2.41
C TYR A 225 7.48 2.93 -2.97
N ASP A 226 7.73 2.68 -4.25
CA ASP A 226 8.87 3.24 -5.00
C ASP A 226 8.66 4.72 -5.40
N ASN A 227 7.48 5.29 -5.11
CA ASN A 227 7.03 6.63 -5.53
C ASN A 227 6.97 6.80 -7.05
N ASP A 228 6.75 5.72 -7.81
CA ASP A 228 6.52 5.76 -9.25
C ASP A 228 5.03 6.02 -9.53
N ALA A 229 4.65 7.30 -9.58
CA ALA A 229 3.27 7.71 -9.77
C ALA A 229 2.68 7.21 -11.10
N ALA A 230 3.44 7.31 -12.19
CA ALA A 230 2.98 6.95 -13.52
C ALA A 230 2.63 5.46 -13.62
N ARG A 231 3.56 4.57 -13.22
CA ARG A 231 3.28 3.12 -13.26
C ARG A 231 2.18 2.72 -12.28
N THR A 232 2.10 3.38 -11.13
CA THR A 232 1.01 3.14 -10.17
C THR A 232 -0.36 3.43 -10.80
N ILE A 233 -0.49 4.56 -11.51
CA ILE A 233 -1.72 4.95 -12.22
C ILE A 233 -2.04 3.94 -13.33
N ASP A 234 -1.06 3.64 -14.19
CA ASP A 234 -1.27 2.77 -15.37
C ASP A 234 -1.76 1.37 -14.96
N LEU A 235 -1.11 0.77 -13.95
CA LEU A 235 -1.47 -0.56 -13.43
C LEU A 235 -2.85 -0.54 -12.76
N ALA A 236 -3.14 0.48 -11.96
CA ALA A 236 -4.43 0.60 -11.28
C ALA A 236 -5.59 0.84 -12.25
N ALA A 237 -5.40 1.72 -13.24
CA ALA A 237 -6.39 2.03 -14.27
C ALA A 237 -6.71 0.80 -15.14
N ALA A 238 -5.70 -0.01 -15.46
CA ALA A 238 -5.89 -1.26 -16.20
C ALA A 238 -6.84 -2.23 -15.47
N ALA A 239 -6.77 -2.32 -14.14
CA ALA A 239 -7.72 -3.09 -13.34
C ALA A 239 -9.09 -2.39 -13.20
N ALA A 240 -9.11 -1.07 -12.93
CA ALA A 240 -10.34 -0.33 -12.69
C ALA A 240 -11.27 -0.25 -13.93
N GLY A 241 -10.68 -0.32 -15.13
CA GLY A 241 -11.40 -0.25 -16.40
C GLY A 241 -12.30 -1.45 -16.71
N ASP A 242 -12.06 -2.61 -16.09
CA ASP A 242 -12.89 -3.79 -16.29
C ASP A 242 -14.15 -3.77 -15.41
N ARG A 243 -15.28 -3.42 -16.03
CA ARG A 243 -16.59 -3.34 -15.38
C ARG A 243 -17.15 -4.68 -14.93
N LYS A 244 -16.60 -5.81 -15.41
CA LYS A 244 -17.04 -7.16 -15.02
C LYS A 244 -16.41 -7.62 -13.71
N LEU A 245 -15.41 -6.89 -13.19
CA LEU A 245 -14.78 -7.23 -11.93
C LEU A 245 -15.72 -6.96 -10.74
N PRO A 246 -15.62 -7.78 -9.68
CA PRO A 246 -16.33 -7.54 -8.43
C PRO A 246 -16.10 -6.12 -7.88
N PRO A 247 -17.11 -5.49 -7.24
CA PRO A 247 -16.99 -4.14 -6.68
C PRO A 247 -15.77 -3.97 -5.78
N ARG A 248 -15.41 -5.00 -5.01
CA ARG A 248 -14.23 -4.99 -4.14
C ARG A 248 -12.92 -4.77 -4.91
N ILE A 249 -12.67 -5.51 -5.99
CA ILE A 249 -11.43 -5.39 -6.77
C ILE A 249 -11.38 -4.03 -7.46
N ARG A 250 -12.50 -3.59 -8.04
CA ARG A 250 -12.60 -2.26 -8.69
C ARG A 250 -12.37 -1.13 -7.68
N GLY A 251 -12.92 -1.24 -6.48
CA GLY A 251 -12.74 -0.26 -5.41
C GLY A 251 -11.29 -0.19 -4.93
N LEU A 252 -10.63 -1.34 -4.75
CA LEU A 252 -9.20 -1.39 -4.42
C LEU A 252 -8.32 -0.83 -5.55
N ALA A 253 -8.69 -1.04 -6.82
CA ALA A 253 -8.01 -0.44 -7.97
C ALA A 253 -8.16 1.09 -7.99
N ALA A 254 -9.39 1.61 -7.86
CA ALA A 254 -9.66 3.05 -7.77
C ALA A 254 -8.92 3.71 -6.59
N GLN A 255 -8.81 3.01 -5.46
CA GLN A 255 -8.01 3.45 -4.32
C GLN A 255 -6.52 3.60 -4.67
N ARG A 256 -5.94 2.62 -5.39
CA ARG A 256 -4.53 2.72 -5.84
C ARG A 256 -4.34 3.82 -6.88
N GLU A 257 -5.29 3.98 -7.79
CA GLU A 257 -5.28 5.04 -8.79
C GLU A 257 -5.29 6.43 -8.12
N ALA A 258 -6.14 6.63 -7.11
CA ALA A 258 -6.17 7.84 -6.30
C ALA A 258 -4.81 8.14 -5.64
N GLN A 259 -4.13 7.12 -5.13
CA GLN A 259 -2.80 7.28 -4.54
C GLN A 259 -1.75 7.62 -5.59
N GLY A 260 -1.81 7.03 -6.77
CA GLY A 260 -0.96 7.41 -7.90
C GLY A 260 -1.16 8.88 -8.30
N TYR A 261 -2.41 9.34 -8.41
CA TYR A 261 -2.72 10.74 -8.70
C TYR A 261 -2.29 11.69 -7.58
N ALA A 262 -2.44 11.30 -6.31
CA ALA A 262 -1.91 12.07 -5.19
C ALA A 262 -0.38 12.19 -5.24
N LEU A 263 0.32 11.09 -5.56
CA LEU A 263 1.78 11.11 -5.73
C LEU A 263 2.22 12.09 -6.82
N ALA A 264 1.45 12.17 -7.92
CA ALA A 264 1.66 13.07 -9.05
C ALA A 264 1.15 14.52 -8.83
N GLY A 265 0.50 14.80 -7.69
CA GLY A 265 -0.08 16.11 -7.41
C GLY A 265 -1.37 16.44 -8.17
N ASP A 266 -1.99 15.46 -8.85
CA ASP A 266 -3.26 15.65 -9.56
C ASP A 266 -4.45 15.55 -8.59
N HIS A 267 -4.76 16.69 -7.99
CA HIS A 267 -5.82 16.80 -6.99
C HIS A 267 -7.19 16.36 -7.52
N LEU A 268 -7.57 16.79 -8.73
CA LEU A 268 -8.89 16.53 -9.29
C LEU A 268 -9.10 15.05 -9.61
N ARG A 269 -8.13 14.40 -10.25
CA ARG A 269 -8.23 12.96 -10.54
C ARG A 269 -8.16 12.13 -9.26
N CYS A 270 -7.32 12.52 -8.30
CA CYS A 270 -7.25 11.87 -7.00
C CYS A 270 -8.61 11.83 -6.30
N LEU A 271 -9.27 12.99 -6.13
CA LEU A 271 -10.57 13.05 -5.45
C LEU A 271 -11.66 12.24 -6.17
N ARG A 272 -11.70 12.27 -7.51
CA ARG A 272 -12.65 11.46 -8.28
C ARG A 272 -12.43 9.96 -8.08
N SER A 273 -11.17 9.49 -8.13
CA SER A 273 -10.87 8.08 -7.89
C SER A 273 -11.17 7.66 -6.43
N LEU A 274 -11.00 8.57 -5.45
CA LEU A 274 -11.41 8.33 -4.07
C LEU A 274 -12.93 8.19 -3.91
N GLU A 275 -13.71 9.05 -4.58
CA GLU A 275 -15.17 8.96 -4.57
C GLU A 275 -15.65 7.63 -5.16
N GLN A 276 -15.06 7.20 -6.29
CA GLN A 276 -15.33 5.89 -6.88
C GLN A 276 -14.95 4.75 -5.93
N ALA A 277 -13.78 4.83 -5.28
CA ALA A 277 -13.35 3.82 -4.32
C ALA A 277 -14.32 3.71 -3.13
N HIS A 278 -14.82 4.83 -2.60
CA HIS A 278 -15.83 4.82 -1.54
C HIS A 278 -17.11 4.12 -1.97
N GLY A 279 -17.67 4.47 -3.13
CA GLY A 279 -18.91 3.84 -3.62
C GLY A 279 -18.75 2.34 -3.83
N LEU A 280 -17.65 1.93 -4.48
CA LEU A 280 -17.39 0.52 -4.80
C LEU A 280 -17.09 -0.34 -3.57
N LEU A 281 -16.31 0.17 -2.62
CA LEU A 281 -15.96 -0.58 -1.40
C LEU A 281 -17.11 -0.63 -0.40
N SER A 282 -17.98 0.37 -0.39
CA SER A 282 -19.21 0.32 0.42
C SER A 282 -20.16 -0.74 -0.12
N ALA A 283 -20.43 -0.74 -1.45
CA ALA A 283 -21.25 -1.76 -2.09
C ALA A 283 -20.71 -3.18 -1.86
N ALA A 284 -19.39 -3.37 -1.93
CA ALA A 284 -18.76 -4.66 -1.67
C ALA A 284 -18.90 -5.17 -0.22
N GLY A 285 -19.13 -4.28 0.75
CA GLY A 285 -19.33 -4.66 2.15
C GLY A 285 -20.75 -5.16 2.45
N ASP A 286 -21.72 -4.78 1.62
CA ASP A 286 -23.13 -5.14 1.77
C ASP A 286 -23.46 -6.50 1.12
N ASP A 287 -22.60 -6.99 0.22
CA ASP A 287 -22.86 -8.17 -0.63
C ASP A 287 -22.76 -9.55 0.07
N GLY A 288 -22.53 -9.62 1.39
CA GLY A 288 -22.86 -10.80 2.22
C GLY A 288 -22.25 -12.17 1.88
N GLU A 289 -21.42 -12.33 0.85
CA GLU A 289 -20.83 -13.62 0.48
C GLU A 289 -19.66 -14.00 1.41
N GLU A 290 -19.98 -14.58 2.56
CA GLU A 290 -19.06 -15.16 3.55
C GLU A 290 -18.23 -16.35 3.03
N SER A 291 -18.45 -16.80 1.78
CA SER A 291 -17.91 -18.07 1.28
C SER A 291 -16.50 -17.97 0.67
N SER A 292 -15.90 -16.78 0.51
CA SER A 292 -14.56 -16.65 -0.07
C SER A 292 -13.64 -15.74 0.77
N PRO A 293 -12.34 -16.08 0.92
CA PRO A 293 -11.42 -15.25 1.68
C PRO A 293 -11.34 -13.81 1.16
N VAL A 294 -11.38 -12.85 2.08
CA VAL A 294 -11.41 -11.42 1.78
C VAL A 294 -10.13 -10.97 1.06
N ILE A 295 -10.28 -10.44 -0.15
CA ILE A 295 -9.17 -9.91 -0.97
C ILE A 295 -8.63 -8.59 -0.38
N GLY A 296 -7.31 -8.44 -0.26
CA GLY A 296 -6.70 -7.19 0.19
C GLY A 296 -6.90 -6.89 1.68
N THR A 297 -7.00 -5.60 2.04
CA THR A 297 -7.05 -5.18 3.45
C THR A 297 -8.36 -5.59 4.13
N SER A 298 -8.27 -6.15 5.33
CA SER A 298 -9.41 -6.65 6.12
C SER A 298 -9.54 -6.01 7.51
N ASN A 299 -8.56 -5.20 7.93
CA ASN A 299 -8.49 -4.63 9.29
C ASN A 299 -8.82 -3.13 9.32
N LEU A 300 -9.40 -2.61 8.24
CA LEU A 300 -9.88 -1.24 8.13
C LEU A 300 -11.38 -1.27 7.93
N ALA A 301 -12.11 -0.61 8.83
CA ALA A 301 -13.57 -0.48 8.71
C ALA A 301 -13.96 0.32 7.45
N ASN A 302 -13.17 1.34 7.09
CA ASN A 302 -13.33 2.09 5.85
C ASN A 302 -11.96 2.27 5.15
N PRO A 303 -11.57 1.32 4.27
CA PRO A 303 -10.29 1.40 3.56
C PRO A 303 -10.16 2.64 2.66
N ALA A 304 -11.27 3.11 2.07
CA ALA A 304 -11.28 4.29 1.22
C ALA A 304 -10.98 5.56 2.01
N ALA A 305 -11.64 5.77 3.16
CA ALA A 305 -11.43 6.94 4.01
C ALA A 305 -10.00 6.99 4.59
N MET A 306 -9.46 5.84 5.00
CA MET A 306 -8.07 5.75 5.45
C MET A 306 -7.09 6.18 4.36
N VAL A 307 -7.33 5.75 3.10
CA VAL A 307 -6.50 6.19 1.98
C VAL A 307 -6.74 7.64 1.60
N SER A 308 -7.96 8.17 1.71
CA SER A 308 -8.20 9.61 1.54
C SER A 308 -7.34 10.44 2.48
N GLY A 309 -7.20 10.02 3.75
CA GLY A 309 -6.31 10.68 4.70
C GLY A 309 -4.86 10.72 4.22
N TRP A 310 -4.37 9.61 3.66
CA TRP A 310 -3.01 9.55 3.11
C TRP A 310 -2.85 10.34 1.80
N CYS A 311 -3.83 10.29 0.90
CA CYS A 311 -3.85 11.10 -0.31
C CYS A 311 -3.82 12.60 0.00
N LEU A 312 -4.55 13.05 1.02
CA LEU A 312 -4.49 14.44 1.49
C LEU A 312 -3.07 14.83 1.94
N TYR A 313 -2.36 13.93 2.62
CA TYR A 313 -0.96 14.16 2.99
C TYR A 313 -0.08 14.32 1.74
N ASP A 314 -0.16 13.39 0.79
CA ASP A 314 0.60 13.42 -0.46
C ASP A 314 0.24 14.64 -1.34
N LEU A 315 -0.99 15.14 -1.26
CA LEU A 315 -1.44 16.36 -1.92
C LEU A 315 -1.01 17.65 -1.19
N GLY A 316 -0.32 17.56 -0.05
CA GLY A 316 0.18 18.72 0.68
C GLY A 316 -0.82 19.34 1.66
N HIS A 317 -1.84 18.59 2.10
CA HIS A 317 -2.87 18.99 3.06
C HIS A 317 -2.69 18.27 4.43
N PRO A 318 -1.59 18.51 5.17
CA PRO A 318 -1.24 17.71 6.34
C PRO A 318 -2.22 17.83 7.51
N ARG A 319 -2.87 18.98 7.70
CA ARG A 319 -3.87 19.15 8.79
C ARG A 319 -5.11 18.29 8.54
N GLU A 320 -5.68 18.40 7.33
CA GLU A 320 -6.86 17.60 6.94
C GLU A 320 -6.54 16.10 6.96
N ALA A 321 -5.33 15.73 6.52
CA ALA A 321 -4.82 14.37 6.62
C ALA A 321 -4.76 13.88 8.07
N ALA A 322 -4.18 14.67 8.98
CA ALA A 322 -4.05 14.30 10.39
C ALA A 322 -5.41 14.07 11.05
N GLU A 323 -6.38 14.96 10.81
CA GLU A 323 -7.74 14.83 11.35
C GLU A 323 -8.46 13.57 10.84
N LEU A 324 -8.38 13.29 9.53
CA LEU A 324 -9.03 12.13 8.95
C LEU A 324 -8.36 10.82 9.39
N LEU A 325 -7.03 10.77 9.36
CA LEU A 325 -6.27 9.61 9.85
C LEU A 325 -6.54 9.34 11.33
N ALA A 326 -6.62 10.39 12.17
CA ALA A 326 -6.94 10.24 13.59
C ALA A 326 -8.33 9.65 13.83
N ARG A 327 -9.33 10.03 13.03
CA ARG A 327 -10.69 9.47 13.10
C ARG A 327 -10.68 7.98 12.73
N GLU A 328 -10.05 7.62 11.62
CA GLU A 328 -10.05 6.25 11.13
C GLU A 328 -9.15 5.32 11.97
N CYS A 329 -8.02 5.81 12.50
CA CYS A 329 -7.12 5.00 13.34
C CYS A 329 -7.79 4.49 14.62
N ARG A 330 -8.72 5.27 15.21
CA ARG A 330 -9.50 4.85 16.40
C ARG A 330 -10.38 3.62 16.14
N ARG A 331 -10.70 3.33 14.89
CA ARG A 331 -11.57 2.22 14.47
C ARG A 331 -10.78 0.95 14.13
N ILE A 332 -9.45 1.00 14.15
CA ILE A 332 -8.61 -0.17 13.86
C ILE A 332 -8.71 -1.16 15.04
N PRO A 333 -8.98 -2.45 14.79
CA PRO A 333 -9.05 -3.46 15.84
C PRO A 333 -7.76 -3.54 16.67
N ALA A 334 -7.89 -3.77 17.98
CA ALA A 334 -6.75 -3.76 18.89
C ALA A 334 -5.66 -4.78 18.53
N HIS A 335 -6.06 -5.95 18.01
CA HIS A 335 -5.15 -7.02 17.60
C HIS A 335 -4.38 -6.74 16.30
N ALA A 336 -4.79 -5.75 15.51
CA ALA A 336 -4.22 -5.46 14.19
C ALA A 336 -2.95 -4.58 14.29
N LEU A 337 -1.96 -5.03 15.06
CA LEU A 337 -0.79 -4.24 15.49
C LEU A 337 -0.04 -3.56 14.31
N ARG A 338 0.25 -4.30 13.25
CA ARG A 338 0.88 -3.78 12.02
C ARG A 338 0.04 -2.70 11.36
N THR A 339 -1.28 -2.89 11.25
CA THR A 339 -2.17 -1.88 10.69
C THR A 339 -2.21 -0.62 11.58
N ARG A 340 -2.27 -0.78 12.90
CA ARG A 340 -2.23 0.32 13.87
C ARG A 340 -0.94 1.13 13.78
N ALA A 341 0.21 0.45 13.81
CA ALA A 341 1.50 1.10 13.72
C ALA A 341 1.67 1.85 12.40
N ARG A 342 1.35 1.22 11.26
CA ARG A 342 1.47 1.85 9.93
C ARG A 342 0.65 3.14 9.82
N TYR A 343 -0.65 3.07 10.10
CA TYR A 343 -1.52 4.24 9.90
C TYR A 343 -1.39 5.27 11.02
N GLY A 344 -1.09 4.85 12.25
CA GLY A 344 -0.83 5.77 13.35
C GLY A 344 0.49 6.54 13.19
N LEU A 345 1.56 5.93 12.65
CA LEU A 345 2.78 6.65 12.30
C LEU A 345 2.57 7.64 11.16
N ARG A 346 1.69 7.32 10.20
CA ARG A 346 1.26 8.26 9.17
C ARG A 346 0.43 9.42 9.74
N GLN A 347 -0.41 9.15 10.73
CA GLN A 347 -1.11 10.19 11.49
C GLN A 347 -0.11 11.11 12.22
N ALA A 348 0.88 10.53 12.92
CA ALA A 348 1.94 11.30 13.57
C ALA A 348 2.71 12.17 12.57
N LEU A 349 3.11 11.60 11.42
CA LEU A 349 3.76 12.32 10.35
C LEU A 349 2.90 13.50 9.84
N ALA A 350 1.60 13.31 9.68
CA ALA A 350 0.67 14.38 9.30
C ALA A 350 0.59 15.49 10.36
N HIS A 351 0.54 15.16 11.65
CA HIS A 351 0.61 16.15 12.75
C HIS A 351 1.93 16.94 12.72
N ALA A 352 3.08 16.27 12.62
CA ALA A 352 4.39 16.91 12.52
C ALA A 352 4.46 17.85 11.30
N ALA A 353 3.89 17.41 10.18
CA ALA A 353 3.81 18.19 8.95
C ALA A 353 2.91 19.43 9.08
N ALA A 354 1.83 19.35 9.87
CA ALA A 354 0.94 20.47 10.20
C ALA A 354 1.54 21.43 11.25
N GLY A 355 2.63 21.04 11.91
CA GLY A 355 3.28 21.78 12.99
C GLY A 355 2.72 21.46 14.39
N GLU A 356 1.92 20.42 14.52
CA GLU A 356 1.35 19.92 15.77
C GLU A 356 2.32 18.89 16.39
N VAL A 357 3.50 19.37 16.77
CA VAL A 357 4.68 18.53 17.07
C VAL A 357 4.46 17.67 18.31
N GLU A 358 3.90 18.23 19.37
CA GLU A 358 3.62 17.52 20.63
C GLU A 358 2.63 16.38 20.41
N GLN A 359 1.56 16.64 19.63
CA GLN A 359 0.57 15.62 19.26
C GLN A 359 1.19 14.53 18.38
N SER A 360 2.07 14.91 17.45
CA SER A 360 2.85 13.94 16.67
C SER A 360 3.69 13.03 17.57
N CYS A 361 4.38 13.60 18.56
CA CYS A 361 5.23 12.83 19.44
C CYS A 361 4.42 11.88 20.32
N ALA A 362 3.31 12.35 20.89
CA ALA A 362 2.42 11.52 21.72
C ALA A 362 1.87 10.32 20.93
N VAL A 363 1.42 10.53 19.69
CA VAL A 363 0.92 9.43 18.84
C VAL A 363 2.05 8.46 18.47
N ALA A 364 3.26 8.95 18.19
CA ALA A 364 4.38 8.12 17.80
C ALA A 364 4.91 7.26 18.96
N GLU A 365 4.97 7.81 20.17
CA GLU A 365 5.49 7.14 21.37
C GLU A 365 4.80 5.79 21.61
N ASP A 366 3.46 5.77 21.56
CA ASP A 366 2.64 4.56 21.73
C ASP A 366 2.89 3.48 20.65
N LEU A 367 3.41 3.88 19.48
CA LEU A 367 3.48 3.02 18.30
C LEU A 367 4.89 2.52 17.99
N LEU A 368 5.93 3.19 18.48
CA LEU A 368 7.32 2.82 18.18
C LEU A 368 7.69 1.46 18.80
N GLY A 369 7.13 1.12 19.98
CA GLY A 369 7.28 -0.22 20.55
C GLY A 369 6.67 -1.30 19.64
N ILE A 370 5.45 -1.06 19.16
CA ILE A 370 4.76 -1.96 18.22
C ILE A 370 5.56 -2.10 16.93
N ALA A 371 6.14 -1.01 16.41
CA ALA A 371 6.96 -1.04 15.20
C ALA A 371 8.16 -1.99 15.33
N GLY A 372 8.82 -2.01 16.50
CA GLY A 372 9.93 -2.92 16.80
C GLY A 372 9.52 -4.39 16.96
N GLU A 373 8.29 -4.66 17.39
CA GLU A 373 7.74 -6.03 17.49
C GLU A 373 7.36 -6.60 16.13
N VAL A 374 6.66 -5.82 15.29
CA VAL A 374 6.14 -6.31 14.00
C VAL A 374 7.15 -6.26 12.86
N ARG A 375 8.26 -5.53 13.01
CA ARG A 375 9.42 -5.48 12.10
C ARG A 375 9.06 -5.41 10.62
N SER A 376 8.20 -4.45 10.28
CA SER A 376 7.75 -4.25 8.90
C SER A 376 8.57 -3.16 8.22
N ALA A 377 9.16 -3.48 7.06
CA ALA A 377 9.90 -2.54 6.23
C ALA A 377 9.05 -1.33 5.82
N THR A 378 7.74 -1.51 5.63
CA THR A 378 6.85 -0.40 5.26
C THR A 378 6.56 0.53 6.44
N ILE A 379 6.50 -0.02 7.65
CA ILE A 379 6.45 0.78 8.90
C ILE A 379 7.76 1.50 9.12
N THR A 380 8.91 0.82 8.95
CA THR A 380 10.24 1.44 9.04
C THR A 380 10.38 2.61 8.08
N ALA A 381 9.86 2.50 6.86
CA ALA A 381 9.82 3.62 5.90
C ALA A 381 9.03 4.83 6.44
N ASP A 382 7.89 4.60 7.10
CA ASP A 382 7.09 5.64 7.73
C ASP A 382 7.80 6.25 8.96
N VAL A 383 8.50 5.45 9.78
CA VAL A 383 9.37 5.95 10.87
C VAL A 383 10.50 6.84 10.33
N ARG A 384 11.16 6.44 9.24
CA ARG A 384 12.20 7.27 8.57
C ARG A 384 11.64 8.58 8.02
N ARG A 385 10.39 8.59 7.54
CA ARG A 385 9.71 9.82 7.11
C ARG A 385 9.43 10.72 8.31
N LEU A 386 8.94 10.16 9.42
CA LEU A 386 8.69 10.89 10.65
C LEU A 386 9.95 11.50 11.26
N ASP A 387 11.05 10.74 11.40
CA ASP A 387 12.34 11.25 11.91
C ASP A 387 12.82 12.45 11.07
N ARG A 388 12.79 12.32 9.74
CA ARG A 388 13.18 13.43 8.83
C ARG A 388 12.32 14.68 9.04
N GLU A 389 11.03 14.52 9.27
CA GLU A 389 10.12 15.64 9.47
C GLU A 389 10.32 16.33 10.83
N LEU A 390 10.53 15.53 11.88
CA LEU A 390 10.75 16.01 13.25
C LEU A 390 12.11 16.71 13.43
N ARG A 391 13.11 16.44 12.59
CA ARG A 391 14.40 17.17 12.60
C ARG A 391 14.24 18.69 12.46
N ARG A 392 13.17 19.16 11.81
CA ARG A 392 12.84 20.60 11.71
C ARG A 392 12.48 21.21 13.06
N PHE A 393 12.08 20.38 14.03
CA PHE A 393 11.65 20.76 15.36
C PHE A 393 12.57 20.22 16.46
N ARG A 394 13.85 19.95 16.16
CA ARG A 394 14.84 19.35 17.09
C ARG A 394 15.02 20.06 18.44
N THR A 395 14.61 21.33 18.55
CA THR A 395 14.68 22.11 19.80
C THR A 395 13.45 21.87 20.70
N ASN A 396 12.38 21.30 20.15
CA ASN A 396 11.18 20.94 20.91
C ASN A 396 11.51 19.83 21.92
N ARG A 397 10.98 19.95 23.15
CA ARG A 397 11.23 18.99 24.23
C ARG A 397 10.70 17.59 23.87
N ALA A 398 9.47 17.48 23.39
CA ALA A 398 8.85 16.19 23.07
C ALA A 398 9.63 15.44 21.98
N VAL A 399 10.18 16.16 21.00
CA VAL A 399 11.03 15.56 19.94
C VAL A 399 12.32 14.99 20.53
N ARG A 400 12.97 15.71 21.45
CA ARG A 400 14.19 15.22 22.11
C ARG A 400 13.93 13.99 22.98
N GLU A 401 12.79 13.96 23.67
CA GLU A 401 12.36 12.82 24.48
C GLU A 401 12.02 11.59 23.63
N LEU A 402 11.43 11.79 22.44
CA LEU A 402 11.09 10.70 21.52
C LEU A 402 12.30 10.14 20.73
N GLN A 403 13.36 10.94 20.55
CA GLN A 403 14.49 10.60 19.67
C GLN A 403 15.13 9.23 19.97
N PRO A 404 15.37 8.80 21.22
CA PRO A 404 15.91 7.47 21.50
C PRO A 404 15.01 6.34 20.99
N ALA A 405 13.68 6.45 21.16
CA ALA A 405 12.72 5.45 20.67
C ALA A 405 12.69 5.41 19.13
N LEU A 406 12.77 6.57 18.46
CA LEU A 406 12.88 6.63 17.00
C LEU A 406 14.14 5.91 16.50
N LEU A 407 15.28 6.15 17.13
CA LEU A 407 16.54 5.52 16.76
C LEU A 407 16.52 4.01 17.02
N GLY A 408 15.93 3.58 18.14
CA GLY A 408 15.74 2.15 18.47
C GLY A 408 14.92 1.43 17.39
N ALA A 409 13.74 1.96 17.06
CA ALA A 409 12.88 1.38 16.02
C ALA A 409 13.56 1.29 14.63
N LEU A 410 14.48 2.22 14.33
CA LEU A 410 15.24 2.20 13.07
C LEU A 410 16.44 1.24 13.11
N ALA A 411 17.05 1.03 14.27
CA ALA A 411 18.19 0.13 14.45
C ALA A 411 17.76 -1.35 14.39
N ASP A 412 16.59 -1.68 14.95
CA ASP A 412 16.02 -3.04 14.93
C ASP A 412 15.56 -3.51 13.54
N SER A 413 15.65 -2.63 12.53
CA SER A 413 15.30 -2.90 11.13
C SER A 413 16.50 -3.21 10.22
N CYS A 414 17.72 -3.24 10.77
CA CYS A 414 18.97 -3.48 10.03
C CYS A 414 19.45 -4.94 10.13
#